data_AF-A0A4W3K6D0-F1
#
_entry.id   AF-A0A4W3K6D0-F1
#
_cell.length_a   1.000
_cell.length_b   1.000
_cell.length_c   1.000
_cell.angle_alpha   90.00
_cell.angle_beta   90.00
_cell.angle_gamma   90.00
#
_symmetry.space_group_name_H-M   'P 1'
#
loop_
_entity.id
_entity.type
_entity.pdbx_description
1 polymer ?
#
loop_
_entity_poly.entity_id
_entity_poly.type
_entity_poly.pdbx_seq_one_letter_code
_entity_poly.pdbx_strand_id
1 'polypeptide(L)'
;MVLMHPTGIFTNPYAIEVLQRKKSELVAGIANTDHLLDWLIENGLVSADKRLAVSSYRTREEKNARLLEMLVSRGERACRLFFYPCLKRVEPALYNQIRSYGRSPLHRAAEEGQAEAIRALLAAGAHIYAMDSDSQTPLHLAAPHQSHSAVVKLMLREEGKRADRKSSFLHMAAQRDESGFARTLLRHGAPVDAKDGRRHQTPLFYAVSRGDLPKVVAALAEMGADVNSRDGSGRTPLLMAAERGMAECATVLLEKGAQLRDRAPDLSSALHLAVMSDSPSLYPN
;
A
#
# COMPACT_ATOMS: atom_id res chain seq x y z
N MET A 1 -23.70 -16.98 9.78
CA MET A 1 -22.99 -16.89 8.48
C MET A 1 -22.42 -15.48 8.36
N VAL A 2 -21.22 -15.26 8.93
CA VAL A 2 -20.58 -13.93 8.93
C VAL A 2 -19.86 -13.78 7.59
N LEU A 3 -20.48 -13.02 6.68
CA LEU A 3 -19.82 -12.54 5.47
C LEU A 3 -18.73 -11.56 5.92
N MET A 4 -17.48 -12.04 5.98
CA MET A 4 -16.33 -11.15 6.09
C MET A 4 -16.25 -10.35 4.79
N HIS A 5 -16.68 -9.10 4.85
CA HIS A 5 -16.39 -8.10 3.85
C HIS A 5 -14.89 -8.02 3.61
N PRO A 6 -14.42 -7.88 2.35
CA PRO A 6 -13.02 -7.71 2.05
C PRO A 6 -12.61 -6.27 2.43
N THR A 7 -12.27 -6.07 3.69
CA THR A 7 -11.47 -4.90 4.07
C THR A 7 -10.14 -5.03 3.34
N GLY A 8 -9.78 -3.97 2.60
CA GLY A 8 -8.63 -3.94 1.71
C GLY A 8 -7.32 -4.17 2.47
N ILE A 9 -6.89 -5.42 2.54
CA ILE A 9 -5.58 -5.79 3.05
C ILE A 9 -4.77 -6.16 1.81
N PHE A 10 -3.78 -5.31 1.51
CA PHE A 10 -2.79 -5.54 0.47
C PHE A 10 -2.14 -6.89 0.71
N THR A 11 -2.64 -7.89 0.02
CA THR A 11 -2.08 -9.22 0.07
C THR A 11 -0.94 -9.29 -0.92
N ASN A 12 0.21 -9.75 -0.45
CA ASN A 12 1.40 -9.94 -1.28
C ASN A 12 1.01 -10.70 -2.56
N PRO A 13 1.21 -10.13 -3.76
CA PRO A 13 0.87 -10.79 -5.03
C PRO A 13 1.83 -11.94 -5.39
N TYR A 14 2.82 -12.22 -4.55
CA TYR A 14 3.86 -13.26 -4.72
C TYR A 14 3.92 -14.25 -3.53
N ALA A 15 2.80 -14.52 -2.87
CA ALA A 15 2.71 -15.45 -1.73
C ALA A 15 3.17 -16.88 -2.08
N ILE A 16 2.91 -17.38 -3.29
CA ILE A 16 3.47 -18.67 -3.74
C ILE A 16 5.00 -18.63 -3.78
N GLU A 17 5.58 -17.56 -4.35
CA GLU A 17 7.03 -17.43 -4.49
C GLU A 17 7.72 -17.37 -3.12
N VAL A 18 7.13 -16.64 -2.17
CA VAL A 18 7.60 -16.59 -0.78
C VAL A 18 7.56 -17.98 -0.15
N LEU A 19 6.46 -18.71 -0.31
CA LEU A 19 6.29 -20.05 0.25
C LEU A 19 7.31 -21.05 -0.35
N GLN A 20 7.56 -20.98 -1.66
CA GLN A 20 8.54 -21.83 -2.34
C GLN A 20 9.98 -21.53 -1.88
N ARG A 21 10.37 -20.25 -1.83
CA ARG A 21 11.72 -19.85 -1.37
C ARG A 21 11.97 -20.17 0.10
N LYS A 22 10.92 -20.09 0.93
CA LYS A 22 11.00 -20.32 2.39
C LYS A 22 10.49 -21.68 2.83
N LYS A 23 10.35 -22.64 1.90
CA LYS A 23 9.83 -23.97 2.21
C LYS A 23 10.60 -24.64 3.35
N SER A 24 11.93 -24.59 3.34
CA SER A 24 12.77 -25.19 4.39
C SER A 24 12.55 -24.56 5.77
N GLU A 25 12.53 -23.23 5.85
CA GLU A 25 12.30 -22.48 7.09
C GLU A 25 10.88 -22.69 7.64
N LEU A 26 9.87 -22.70 6.77
CA LEU A 26 8.49 -23.02 7.13
C LEU A 26 8.35 -24.47 7.61
N VAL A 27 8.96 -25.42 6.92
CA VAL A 27 8.91 -26.85 7.28
C VAL A 27 9.51 -27.10 8.66
N ALA A 28 10.66 -26.48 8.96
CA ALA A 28 11.31 -26.62 10.26
C ALA A 28 10.63 -25.79 11.36
N GLY A 29 10.14 -24.60 10.99
CA GLY A 29 9.62 -23.59 11.91
C GLY A 29 8.22 -23.89 12.42
N ILE A 30 7.36 -24.53 11.63
CA ILE A 30 5.97 -24.80 12.04
C ILE A 30 5.96 -25.80 13.19
N ALA A 31 5.57 -25.33 14.38
CA ALA A 31 5.50 -26.09 15.62
C ALA A 31 4.25 -26.96 15.69
N ASN A 32 3.09 -26.47 15.23
CA ASN A 32 1.83 -27.18 15.34
C ASN A 32 1.05 -27.24 14.02
N THR A 33 1.30 -28.28 13.23
CA THR A 33 0.65 -28.51 11.94
C THR A 33 -0.85 -28.78 12.07
N ASP A 34 -1.27 -29.49 13.12
CA ASP A 34 -2.66 -29.92 13.29
C ASP A 34 -3.56 -28.71 13.58
N HIS A 35 -3.09 -27.75 14.38
CA HIS A 35 -3.81 -26.50 14.64
C HIS A 35 -3.90 -25.59 13.40
N LEU A 36 -2.86 -25.54 12.56
CA LEU A 36 -2.93 -24.85 11.27
C LEU A 36 -3.93 -25.52 10.32
N LEU A 37 -3.97 -26.86 10.29
CA LEU A 37 -4.93 -27.61 9.49
C LEU A 37 -6.38 -27.36 9.94
N ASP A 38 -6.64 -27.32 11.25
CA ASP A 38 -7.97 -27.02 11.80
C ASP A 38 -8.45 -25.64 11.33
N TRP A 39 -7.59 -24.63 11.46
CA TRP A 39 -7.91 -23.29 10.99
C TRP A 39 -8.18 -23.23 9.47
N LEU A 40 -7.35 -23.92 8.67
CA LEU A 40 -7.51 -23.96 7.21
C LEU A 40 -8.79 -24.69 6.78
N ILE A 41 -9.25 -25.68 7.56
CA ILE A 41 -10.52 -26.38 7.32
C ILE A 41 -11.70 -25.48 7.67
N GLU A 42 -11.67 -24.80 8.82
CA GLU A 42 -12.70 -23.84 9.23
C GLU A 42 -12.91 -22.73 8.19
N ASN A 43 -11.84 -22.34 7.49
CA ASN A 43 -11.87 -21.32 6.44
C ASN A 43 -12.11 -21.88 5.02
N GLY A 44 -12.42 -23.18 4.89
CA GLY A 44 -12.75 -23.84 3.62
C GLY A 44 -11.56 -24.03 2.65
N LEU A 45 -10.33 -23.81 3.12
CA LEU A 45 -9.12 -23.87 2.31
C LEU A 45 -8.55 -25.28 2.18
N VAL A 46 -8.88 -26.17 3.10
CA VAL A 46 -8.47 -27.58 3.11
C VAL A 46 -9.70 -28.42 3.46
N SER A 47 -9.90 -29.57 2.81
CA SER A 47 -10.98 -30.51 3.17
C SER A 47 -10.54 -31.46 4.27
N ALA A 48 -11.49 -31.99 5.04
CA ALA A 48 -11.23 -32.96 6.10
C ALA A 48 -10.46 -34.20 5.60
N ASP A 49 -10.72 -34.64 4.37
CA ASP A 49 -10.01 -35.77 3.74
C ASP A 49 -8.51 -35.48 3.55
N LYS A 50 -8.16 -34.22 3.27
CA LYS A 50 -6.77 -33.80 3.15
C LYS A 50 -6.08 -33.64 4.50
N ARG A 51 -6.83 -33.46 5.59
CA ARG A 51 -6.30 -33.54 6.97
C ARG A 51 -5.77 -34.94 7.23
N LEU A 52 -6.58 -35.96 6.96
CA LEU A 52 -6.19 -37.37 7.13
C LEU A 52 -4.91 -37.71 6.34
N ALA A 53 -4.80 -37.21 5.11
CA ALA A 53 -3.61 -37.38 4.29
C ALA A 53 -2.36 -36.69 4.84
N VAL A 54 -2.49 -35.56 5.55
CA VAL A 54 -1.36 -34.90 6.22
C VAL A 54 -1.06 -35.59 7.56
N SER A 55 -2.08 -36.01 8.30
CA SER A 55 -1.93 -36.68 9.59
C SER A 55 -1.33 -38.09 9.49
N SER A 56 -1.35 -38.73 8.30
CA SER A 56 -0.70 -40.04 8.08
C SER A 56 0.83 -40.00 8.07
N TYR A 57 1.44 -38.82 7.98
CA TYR A 57 2.91 -38.67 8.02
C TYR A 57 3.46 -38.76 9.44
N ARG A 58 4.65 -39.35 9.58
CA ARG A 58 5.25 -39.68 10.88
C ARG A 58 5.95 -38.50 11.52
N THR A 59 6.64 -37.69 10.74
CA THR A 59 7.40 -36.54 11.26
C THR A 59 6.65 -35.23 11.07
N ARG A 60 6.87 -34.26 11.97
CA ARG A 60 6.27 -32.93 11.90
C ARG A 60 6.68 -32.21 10.61
N GLU A 61 7.95 -32.36 10.22
CA GLU A 61 8.53 -31.74 9.04
C GLU A 61 7.88 -32.28 7.76
N GLU A 62 7.62 -33.58 7.66
CA GLU A 62 6.87 -34.16 6.52
C GLU A 62 5.42 -33.65 6.47
N LYS A 63 4.74 -33.57 7.64
CA LYS A 63 3.40 -33.00 7.74
C LYS A 63 3.38 -31.55 7.23
N ASN A 64 4.35 -30.75 7.66
CA ASN A 64 4.51 -29.36 7.25
C ASN A 64 4.80 -29.25 5.75
N ALA A 65 5.72 -30.05 5.22
CA ALA A 65 6.07 -30.04 3.80
C ALA A 65 4.84 -30.36 2.93
N ARG A 66 4.04 -31.34 3.33
CA ARG A 66 2.84 -31.74 2.60
C ARG A 66 1.74 -30.68 2.66
N LEU A 67 1.55 -30.06 3.81
CA LEU A 67 0.63 -28.94 3.98
C LEU A 67 0.99 -27.79 3.02
N LEU A 68 2.27 -27.42 2.95
CA LEU A 68 2.75 -26.32 2.11
C LEU A 68 2.59 -26.63 0.62
N GLU A 69 2.89 -27.84 0.17
CA GLU A 69 2.66 -28.28 -1.22
C GLU A 69 1.18 -28.21 -1.62
N MET A 70 0.30 -28.63 -0.72
CA MET A 70 -1.15 -28.53 -0.94
C MET A 70 -1.59 -27.08 -1.11
N LEU A 71 -1.07 -26.15 -0.31
CA LEU A 71 -1.38 -24.72 -0.42
C LEU A 71 -0.92 -24.15 -1.77
N VAL A 72 0.30 -24.48 -2.21
CA VAL A 72 0.84 -24.08 -3.52
C VAL A 72 -0.05 -24.60 -4.65
N SER A 73 -0.51 -25.87 -4.57
CA SER A 73 -1.39 -26.46 -5.59
C SER A 73 -2.77 -25.81 -5.68
N ARG A 74 -3.26 -25.18 -4.59
CA ARG A 74 -4.54 -24.45 -4.57
C ARG A 74 -4.42 -23.00 -5.05
N GLY A 75 -3.21 -22.52 -5.31
CA GLY A 75 -2.96 -21.22 -5.91
C GLY A 75 -2.88 -20.07 -4.91
N GLU A 76 -2.69 -18.88 -5.47
CA GLU A 76 -2.24 -17.67 -4.76
C GLU A 76 -3.15 -17.25 -3.60
N ARG A 77 -4.48 -17.48 -3.72
CA ARG A 77 -5.44 -17.16 -2.66
C ARG A 77 -5.21 -17.99 -1.40
N ALA A 78 -4.87 -19.27 -1.54
CA ALA A 78 -4.64 -20.16 -0.41
C ALA A 78 -3.33 -19.78 0.31
N CYS A 79 -2.26 -19.53 -0.43
CA CYS A 79 -0.98 -19.07 0.13
C CYS A 79 -1.11 -17.73 0.86
N ARG A 80 -1.92 -16.79 0.32
CA ARG A 80 -2.21 -15.52 0.99
C ARG A 80 -2.90 -15.72 2.34
N LEU A 81 -3.95 -16.54 2.38
CA LEU A 81 -4.70 -16.82 3.61
C LEU A 81 -3.90 -17.63 4.64
N PHE A 82 -2.98 -18.46 4.16
CA PHE A 82 -2.00 -19.14 5.00
C PHE A 82 -1.10 -18.14 5.72
N PHE A 83 -0.47 -17.18 5.02
CA PHE A 83 0.35 -16.17 5.72
C PHE A 83 -0.51 -15.25 6.59
N TYR A 84 -1.62 -14.74 6.05
CA TYR A 84 -2.54 -13.87 6.78
C TYR A 84 -4.00 -14.22 6.48
N PRO A 85 -4.82 -14.58 7.49
CA PRO A 85 -4.54 -14.43 8.92
C PRO A 85 -3.99 -15.69 9.63
N CYS A 86 -3.90 -16.85 8.97
CA CYS A 86 -3.64 -18.14 9.64
C CYS A 86 -2.31 -18.18 10.41
N LEU A 87 -1.17 -18.07 9.71
CA LEU A 87 0.16 -18.17 10.30
C LEU A 87 0.40 -17.05 11.31
N LYS A 88 -0.08 -15.83 11.04
CA LYS A 88 -0.02 -14.71 11.99
C LYS A 88 -0.75 -15.02 13.31
N ARG A 89 -1.89 -15.72 13.26
CA ARG A 89 -2.71 -16.03 14.43
C ARG A 89 -2.17 -17.24 15.19
N VAL A 90 -1.77 -18.28 14.48
CA VAL A 90 -1.37 -19.57 15.05
C VAL A 90 0.10 -19.54 15.49
N GLU A 91 0.99 -18.94 14.71
CA GLU A 91 2.43 -18.87 14.98
C GLU A 91 3.00 -17.47 14.69
N PRO A 92 2.71 -16.48 15.55
CA PRO A 92 3.12 -15.09 15.32
C PRO A 92 4.64 -14.90 15.26
N ALA A 93 5.41 -15.71 16.00
CA ALA A 93 6.87 -15.65 15.98
C ALA A 93 7.45 -16.08 14.62
N LEU A 94 6.99 -17.24 14.11
CA LEU A 94 7.39 -17.74 12.79
C LEU A 94 6.90 -16.81 11.68
N TYR A 95 5.66 -16.32 11.79
CA TYR A 95 5.14 -15.29 10.89
C TYR A 95 6.06 -14.07 10.85
N ASN A 96 6.50 -13.55 12.00
CA ASN A 96 7.40 -12.40 12.07
C ASN A 96 8.79 -12.71 11.51
N GLN A 97 9.32 -13.91 11.74
CA GLN A 97 10.60 -14.36 11.20
C GLN A 97 10.57 -14.44 9.67
N ILE A 98 9.53 -15.07 9.10
CA ILE A 98 9.36 -15.17 7.65
C ILE A 98 9.04 -13.80 7.05
N ARG A 99 8.25 -13.00 7.77
CA ARG A 99 7.95 -11.62 7.43
C ARG A 99 9.23 -10.79 7.33
N SER A 100 10.26 -11.04 8.16
CA SER A 100 11.55 -10.33 8.06
C SER A 100 12.25 -10.47 6.69
N TYR A 101 11.82 -11.42 5.85
CA TYR A 101 12.28 -11.61 4.47
C TYR A 101 11.41 -10.91 3.41
N GLY A 102 10.51 -10.01 3.81
CA GLY A 102 9.64 -9.26 2.89
C GLY A 102 10.39 -8.33 1.92
N ARG A 103 11.69 -8.12 2.13
CA ARG A 103 12.51 -7.28 1.27
C ARG A 103 12.96 -8.02 0.00
N SER A 104 12.38 -7.64 -1.12
CA SER A 104 12.82 -8.09 -2.46
C SER A 104 14.29 -7.69 -2.73
N PRO A 105 14.96 -8.28 -3.74
CA PRO A 105 16.30 -7.86 -4.14
C PRO A 105 16.40 -6.35 -4.40
N LEU A 106 15.31 -5.74 -4.88
CA LEU A 106 15.22 -4.31 -5.12
C LEU A 106 15.26 -3.49 -3.81
N HIS A 107 14.64 -3.98 -2.73
CA HIS A 107 14.73 -3.35 -1.41
C HIS A 107 16.17 -3.35 -0.89
N ARG A 108 16.88 -4.48 -1.03
CA ARG A 108 18.28 -4.58 -0.59
C ARG A 108 19.19 -3.69 -1.41
N ALA A 109 19.04 -3.68 -2.73
CA ALA A 109 19.80 -2.77 -3.59
C ALA A 109 19.53 -1.29 -3.24
N ALA A 110 18.30 -0.93 -2.87
CA ALA A 110 17.96 0.44 -2.46
C ALA A 110 18.49 0.82 -1.07
N GLU A 111 18.43 -0.10 -0.11
CA GLU A 111 19.00 0.06 1.24
C GLU A 111 20.52 0.22 1.20
N GLU A 112 21.21 -0.52 0.33
CA GLU A 112 22.67 -0.47 0.16
C GLU A 112 23.13 0.63 -0.82
N GLY A 113 22.21 1.41 -1.39
CA GLY A 113 22.55 2.50 -2.33
C GLY A 113 23.12 2.04 -3.69
N GLN A 114 22.87 0.79 -4.10
CA GLN A 114 23.45 0.19 -5.30
C GLN A 114 22.67 0.55 -6.58
N ALA A 115 22.98 1.71 -7.17
CA ALA A 115 22.29 2.23 -8.35
C ALA A 115 22.29 1.27 -9.57
N GLU A 116 23.41 0.59 -9.85
CA GLU A 116 23.49 -0.34 -10.99
C GLU A 116 22.68 -1.61 -10.78
N ALA A 117 22.66 -2.14 -9.55
CA ALA A 117 21.81 -3.28 -9.21
C ALA A 117 20.33 -2.93 -9.38
N ILE A 118 19.91 -1.71 -9.01
CA ILE A 118 18.54 -1.24 -9.23
C ILE A 118 18.20 -1.18 -10.72
N ARG A 119 19.11 -0.67 -11.58
CA ARG A 119 18.87 -0.68 -13.04
C ARG A 119 18.67 -2.08 -13.57
N ALA A 120 19.56 -3.00 -13.20
CA ALA A 120 19.50 -4.38 -13.65
C ALA A 120 18.20 -5.06 -13.19
N LEU A 121 17.80 -4.86 -11.92
CA LEU A 121 16.58 -5.43 -11.35
C LEU A 121 15.31 -4.85 -12.00
N LEU A 122 15.26 -3.54 -12.23
CA LEU A 122 14.13 -2.91 -12.92
C LEU A 122 14.03 -3.36 -14.39
N ALA A 123 15.17 -3.50 -15.08
CA ALA A 123 15.22 -4.05 -16.43
C ALA A 123 14.78 -5.53 -16.49
N ALA A 124 15.05 -6.30 -15.43
CA ALA A 124 14.56 -7.67 -15.26
C ALA A 124 13.07 -7.76 -14.86
N GLY A 125 12.36 -6.63 -14.77
CA GLY A 125 10.93 -6.59 -14.47
C GLY A 125 10.57 -6.53 -12.99
N ALA A 126 11.52 -6.19 -12.10
CA ALA A 126 11.20 -5.99 -10.68
C ALA A 126 10.14 -4.89 -10.50
N HIS A 127 9.16 -5.16 -9.64
CA HIS A 127 8.09 -4.21 -9.37
C HIS A 127 8.60 -3.04 -8.50
N ILE A 128 8.59 -1.83 -9.05
CA ILE A 128 9.17 -0.63 -8.43
C ILE A 128 8.46 -0.23 -7.11
N TYR A 129 7.16 -0.51 -6.98
CA TYR A 129 6.36 -0.26 -5.77
C TYR A 129 6.16 -1.53 -4.93
N ALA A 130 7.04 -2.53 -5.05
CA ALA A 130 6.96 -3.70 -4.18
C ALA A 130 7.01 -3.23 -2.72
N MET A 131 6.17 -3.79 -1.85
CA MET A 131 6.18 -3.45 -0.43
C MET A 131 6.81 -4.59 0.35
N ASP A 132 7.64 -4.26 1.32
CA ASP A 132 8.16 -5.21 2.30
C ASP A 132 7.16 -5.45 3.45
N SER A 133 7.65 -6.14 4.48
CA SER A 133 6.92 -6.47 5.69
C SER A 133 6.37 -5.29 6.48
N ASP A 134 7.03 -4.14 6.35
CA ASP A 134 6.73 -2.92 7.08
C ASP A 134 5.94 -1.96 6.18
N SER A 135 5.42 -2.47 5.06
CA SER A 135 4.73 -1.72 4.02
C SER A 135 5.61 -0.63 3.39
N GLN A 136 6.94 -0.81 3.44
CA GLN A 136 7.90 0.11 2.86
C GLN A 136 8.23 -0.34 1.44
N THR A 137 8.32 0.62 0.51
CA THR A 137 8.85 0.35 -0.83
C THR A 137 10.38 0.41 -0.82
N PRO A 138 11.09 -0.08 -1.87
CA PRO A 138 12.54 0.09 -1.93
C PRO A 138 12.97 1.55 -1.79
N LEU A 139 12.17 2.48 -2.33
CA LEU A 139 12.45 3.90 -2.24
C LEU A 139 12.34 4.45 -0.80
N HIS A 140 11.50 3.86 0.06
CA HIS A 140 11.44 4.23 1.48
C HIS A 140 12.74 3.89 2.21
N LEU A 141 13.46 2.84 1.78
CA LEU A 141 14.73 2.45 2.37
C LEU A 141 15.88 3.32 1.87
N ALA A 142 15.81 3.82 0.62
CA ALA A 142 16.83 4.70 0.06
C ALA A 142 16.66 6.16 0.50
N ALA A 143 15.43 6.68 0.56
CA ALA A 143 15.13 8.10 0.73
C ALA A 143 15.73 8.76 2.00
N PRO A 144 15.76 8.10 3.18
CA PRO A 144 16.31 8.71 4.39
C PRO A 144 17.82 8.99 4.30
N HIS A 145 18.55 8.29 3.43
CA HIS A 145 20.00 8.38 3.35
C HIS A 145 20.43 9.34 2.24
N GLN A 146 21.07 10.44 2.63
CA GLN A 146 21.55 11.45 1.68
C GLN A 146 22.59 10.89 0.69
N SER A 147 23.38 9.89 1.11
CA SER A 147 24.30 9.12 0.25
C SER A 147 23.59 8.40 -0.89
N HIS A 148 22.30 8.05 -0.73
CA HIS A 148 21.52 7.30 -1.73
C HIS A 148 20.74 8.22 -2.67
N SER A 149 21.07 9.52 -2.72
CA SER A 149 20.40 10.48 -3.61
C SER A 149 20.43 10.04 -5.08
N ALA A 150 21.50 9.39 -5.53
CA ALA A 150 21.61 8.83 -6.88
C ALA A 150 20.55 7.74 -7.14
N VAL A 151 20.35 6.84 -6.16
CA VAL A 151 19.31 5.80 -6.21
C VAL A 151 17.92 6.43 -6.25
N VAL A 152 17.64 7.41 -5.38
CA VAL A 152 16.32 8.06 -5.33
C VAL A 152 15.98 8.72 -6.67
N LYS A 153 16.92 9.50 -7.21
CA LYS A 153 16.75 10.16 -8.52
C LYS A 153 16.58 9.15 -9.66
N LEU A 154 17.30 8.03 -9.62
CA LEU A 154 17.18 6.97 -10.61
C LEU A 154 15.80 6.34 -10.57
N MET A 155 15.32 5.94 -9.38
CA MET A 155 13.99 5.35 -9.23
C MET A 155 12.87 6.32 -9.64
N LEU A 156 12.99 7.62 -9.31
CA LEU A 156 12.03 8.64 -9.76
C LEU A 156 12.03 8.81 -11.29
N ARG A 157 13.21 8.74 -11.94
CA ARG A 157 13.31 8.75 -13.41
C ARG A 157 12.68 7.51 -14.03
N GLU A 158 12.93 6.33 -13.48
CA GLU A 158 12.35 5.08 -13.98
C GLU A 158 10.84 5.07 -13.79
N GLU A 159 10.31 5.56 -12.66
CA GLU A 159 8.88 5.81 -12.47
C GLU A 159 8.31 6.72 -13.58
N GLY A 160 9.00 7.82 -13.91
CA GLY A 160 8.57 8.77 -14.93
C GLY A 160 8.43 8.16 -16.34
N LYS A 161 9.21 7.13 -16.68
CA LYS A 161 9.15 6.45 -17.99
C LYS A 161 7.96 5.49 -18.11
N ARG A 162 7.33 5.10 -17.00
CA ARG A 162 6.25 4.12 -17.01
C ARG A 162 5.00 4.73 -17.63
N ALA A 163 4.45 4.05 -18.64
CA ALA A 163 3.21 4.46 -19.31
C ALA A 163 1.96 4.20 -18.46
N ASP A 164 2.02 3.25 -17.53
CA ASP A 164 0.92 2.81 -16.68
C ASP A 164 0.81 3.64 -15.38
N ARG A 165 0.86 4.98 -15.49
CA ARG A 165 0.90 5.94 -14.35
C ARG A 165 -0.36 5.91 -13.47
N LYS A 166 -0.71 4.79 -12.85
CA LYS A 166 -1.88 4.66 -11.97
C LYS A 166 -1.74 5.53 -10.72
N SER A 167 -0.54 5.71 -10.19
CA SER A 167 -0.20 6.56 -9.04
C SER A 167 1.31 6.55 -8.80
N SER A 168 1.92 7.71 -8.53
CA SER A 168 3.37 7.81 -8.23
C SER A 168 3.70 7.53 -6.76
N PHE A 169 4.99 7.44 -6.41
CA PHE A 169 5.46 7.38 -5.03
C PHE A 169 4.95 8.54 -4.18
N LEU A 170 4.83 9.74 -4.77
CA LEU A 170 4.31 10.90 -4.07
C LEU A 170 2.80 10.78 -3.79
N HIS A 171 2.02 10.17 -4.69
CA HIS A 171 0.62 9.84 -4.42
C HIS A 171 0.46 8.81 -3.31
N MET A 172 1.36 7.81 -3.28
CA MET A 172 1.38 6.80 -2.22
C MET A 172 1.69 7.44 -0.86
N ALA A 173 2.72 8.29 -0.79
CA ALA A 173 3.07 9.03 0.42
C ALA A 173 1.91 9.90 0.91
N ALA A 174 1.27 10.60 -0.03
CA ALA A 174 0.13 11.46 0.28
C ALA A 174 -1.09 10.68 0.78
N GLN A 175 -1.26 9.43 0.34
CA GLN A 175 -2.34 8.55 0.75
C GLN A 175 -2.15 7.96 2.16
N ARG A 176 -0.92 7.91 2.66
CA ARG A 176 -0.51 7.12 3.83
C ARG A 176 -0.09 7.96 5.04
N ASP A 177 -0.37 9.27 5.01
CA ASP A 177 0.09 10.25 6.03
C ASP A 177 1.63 10.31 6.19
N GLU A 178 2.36 10.03 5.13
CA GLU A 178 3.83 9.96 5.16
C GLU A 178 4.44 11.31 4.75
N SER A 179 4.10 12.38 5.49
CA SER A 179 4.55 13.76 5.19
C SER A 179 6.08 13.91 5.11
N GLY A 180 6.83 13.22 5.97
CA GLY A 180 8.30 13.20 5.94
C GLY A 180 8.85 12.59 4.65
N PHE A 181 8.30 11.44 4.23
CA PHE A 181 8.69 10.79 2.99
C PHE A 181 8.33 11.64 1.77
N ALA A 182 7.14 12.26 1.75
CA ALA A 182 6.73 13.18 0.70
C ALA A 182 7.70 14.36 0.55
N ARG A 183 8.11 15.00 1.66
CA ARG A 183 9.12 16.09 1.63
C ARG A 183 10.45 15.62 1.06
N THR A 184 10.90 14.43 1.43
CA THR A 184 12.16 13.87 0.92
C THR A 184 12.10 13.61 -0.59
N LEU A 185 11.00 13.03 -1.08
CA LEU A 185 10.80 12.82 -2.52
C LEU A 185 10.85 14.14 -3.30
N LEU A 186 10.16 15.16 -2.79
CA LEU A 186 10.11 16.49 -3.40
C LEU A 186 11.48 17.18 -3.42
N ARG A 187 12.26 17.08 -2.33
CA ARG A 187 13.65 17.56 -2.28
C ARG A 187 14.55 16.87 -3.31
N HIS A 188 14.25 15.62 -3.67
CA HIS A 188 14.97 14.89 -4.70
C HIS A 188 14.43 15.08 -6.12
N GLY A 189 13.45 15.98 -6.30
CA GLY A 189 12.93 16.38 -7.61
C GLY A 189 11.75 15.55 -8.10
N ALA A 190 10.99 14.90 -7.19
CA ALA A 190 9.72 14.31 -7.57
C ALA A 190 8.75 15.40 -8.07
N PRO A 191 8.00 15.15 -9.16
CA PRO A 191 7.03 16.11 -9.67
C PRO A 191 5.87 16.31 -8.67
N VAL A 192 5.78 17.51 -8.11
CA VAL A 192 4.81 17.85 -7.04
C VAL A 192 3.36 17.71 -7.50
N ASP A 193 3.05 18.17 -8.71
CA ASP A 193 1.72 18.12 -9.32
C ASP A 193 1.59 16.99 -10.35
N ALA A 194 2.32 15.89 -10.15
CA ALA A 194 2.16 14.71 -10.99
C ALA A 194 0.70 14.27 -10.98
N LYS A 195 0.10 14.08 -12.16
CA LYS A 195 -1.29 13.60 -12.26
C LYS A 195 -1.31 12.08 -12.42
N ASP A 196 -2.20 11.44 -11.69
CA ASP A 196 -2.51 10.03 -11.88
C ASP A 196 -3.22 9.80 -13.23
N GLY A 197 -3.08 8.60 -13.78
CA GLY A 197 -3.65 8.24 -15.08
C GLY A 197 -5.11 7.83 -15.02
N ARG A 198 -5.73 7.73 -13.83
CA ARG A 198 -7.14 7.34 -13.69
C ARG A 198 -8.06 8.54 -13.61
N ARG A 199 -7.80 9.46 -12.68
CA ARG A 199 -8.67 10.61 -12.41
C ARG A 199 -7.98 11.94 -12.64
N HIS A 200 -6.76 11.95 -13.18
CA HIS A 200 -5.93 13.16 -13.32
C HIS A 200 -5.76 13.92 -12.00
N GLN A 201 -5.75 13.18 -10.89
CA GLN A 201 -5.61 13.70 -9.53
C GLN A 201 -4.13 13.86 -9.19
N THR A 202 -3.80 14.94 -8.48
CA THR A 202 -2.45 15.18 -7.93
C THR A 202 -2.28 14.49 -6.57
N PRO A 203 -1.07 14.40 -6.01
CA PRO A 203 -0.86 13.91 -4.65
C PRO A 203 -1.66 14.69 -3.60
N LEU A 204 -1.90 15.99 -3.82
CA LEU A 204 -2.71 16.82 -2.95
C LEU A 204 -4.16 16.31 -2.87
N PHE A 205 -4.75 15.88 -3.99
CA PHE A 205 -6.07 15.24 -3.99
C PHE A 205 -6.08 13.94 -3.19
N TYR A 206 -5.00 13.15 -3.28
CA TYR A 206 -4.91 11.89 -2.54
C TYR A 206 -4.90 12.13 -1.03
N ALA A 207 -4.18 13.15 -0.56
CA ALA A 207 -4.16 13.56 0.86
C ALA A 207 -5.55 13.94 1.37
N VAL A 208 -6.31 14.71 0.58
CA VAL A 208 -7.69 15.12 0.93
C VAL A 208 -8.66 13.94 0.87
N SER A 209 -8.51 13.02 -0.09
CA SER A 209 -9.51 11.97 -0.34
C SER A 209 -9.61 10.86 0.70
N ARG A 210 -8.54 10.63 1.49
CA ARG A 210 -8.35 9.38 2.25
C ARG A 210 -8.49 9.48 3.77
N GLY A 211 -8.45 10.66 4.38
CA GLY A 211 -8.65 10.74 5.83
C GLY A 211 -8.22 12.04 6.49
N ASP A 212 -8.64 13.19 5.93
CA ASP A 212 -8.38 14.53 6.47
C ASP A 212 -6.94 14.69 6.98
N LEU A 213 -5.95 14.67 6.07
CA LEU A 213 -4.52 14.68 6.38
C LEU A 213 -3.89 16.09 6.25
N PRO A 214 -4.16 17.06 7.16
CA PRO A 214 -3.72 18.45 7.00
C PRO A 214 -2.20 18.61 6.96
N LYS A 215 -1.46 17.74 7.66
CA LYS A 215 0.02 17.78 7.69
C LYS A 215 0.63 17.48 6.32
N VAL A 216 0.08 16.50 5.59
CA VAL A 216 0.50 16.18 4.23
C VAL A 216 0.09 17.30 3.27
N VAL A 217 -1.14 17.81 3.39
CA VAL A 217 -1.62 18.95 2.57
C VAL A 217 -0.71 20.16 2.74
N ALA A 218 -0.39 20.53 3.98
CA ALA A 218 0.54 21.61 4.28
C ALA A 218 1.94 21.34 3.71
N ALA A 219 2.46 20.12 3.87
CA ALA A 219 3.77 19.74 3.35
C ALA A 219 3.85 19.81 1.82
N LEU A 220 2.81 19.37 1.11
CA LEU A 220 2.74 19.44 -0.35
C LEU A 220 2.64 20.90 -0.81
N ALA A 221 1.78 21.71 -0.19
CA ALA A 221 1.61 23.12 -0.52
C ALA A 221 2.90 23.94 -0.27
N GLU A 222 3.59 23.70 0.84
CA GLU A 222 4.89 24.35 1.14
C GLU A 222 5.99 24.00 0.15
N MET A 223 5.89 22.83 -0.48
CA MET A 223 6.83 22.37 -1.51
C MET A 223 6.36 22.74 -2.93
N GLY A 224 5.37 23.64 -3.04
CA GLY A 224 4.94 24.25 -4.30
C GLY A 224 3.82 23.52 -5.04
N ALA A 225 3.05 22.66 -4.37
CA ALA A 225 1.87 22.05 -4.99
C ALA A 225 0.83 23.12 -5.36
N ASP A 226 0.24 23.01 -6.56
CA ASP A 226 -0.87 23.85 -6.96
C ASP A 226 -2.15 23.46 -6.20
N VAL A 227 -2.49 24.26 -5.19
CA VAL A 227 -3.68 24.07 -4.34
C VAL A 227 -5.00 24.22 -5.09
N ASN A 228 -4.99 24.79 -6.29
CA ASN A 228 -6.16 25.01 -7.14
C ASN A 228 -6.17 24.09 -8.37
N SER A 229 -5.25 23.11 -8.44
CA SER A 229 -5.17 22.20 -9.57
C SER A 229 -6.48 21.44 -9.77
N ARG A 230 -6.93 21.30 -11.01
CA ARG A 230 -8.16 20.57 -11.32
C ARG A 230 -7.89 19.12 -11.68
N ASP A 231 -8.68 18.21 -11.10
CA ASP A 231 -8.72 16.81 -11.49
C ASP A 231 -9.44 16.62 -12.85
N GLY A 232 -9.53 15.38 -13.32
CA GLY A 232 -10.17 15.04 -14.59
C GLY A 232 -11.68 15.25 -14.60
N SER A 233 -12.28 15.44 -13.43
CA SER A 233 -13.66 15.88 -13.28
C SER A 233 -13.78 17.40 -13.12
N GLY A 234 -12.71 18.15 -13.32
CA GLY A 234 -12.71 19.60 -13.20
C GLY A 234 -12.88 20.11 -11.76
N ARG A 235 -12.75 19.26 -10.74
CA ARG A 235 -12.87 19.65 -9.33
C ARG A 235 -11.53 20.08 -8.77
N THR A 236 -11.54 20.98 -7.79
CA THR A 236 -10.35 21.41 -7.02
C THR A 236 -10.23 20.61 -5.71
N PRO A 237 -9.07 20.61 -5.05
CA PRO A 237 -8.89 19.97 -3.75
C PRO A 237 -9.87 20.50 -2.70
N LEU A 238 -10.17 21.81 -2.72
CA LEU A 238 -11.12 22.43 -1.80
C LEU A 238 -12.56 21.94 -2.02
N LEU A 239 -12.98 21.82 -3.29
CA LEU A 239 -14.30 21.27 -3.62
C LEU A 239 -14.43 19.82 -3.14
N MET A 240 -13.36 19.02 -3.29
CA MET A 240 -13.32 17.65 -2.79
C MET A 240 -13.32 17.57 -1.27
N ALA A 241 -12.59 18.46 -0.59
CA ALA A 241 -12.58 18.54 0.87
C ALA A 241 -13.98 18.85 1.40
N ALA A 242 -14.67 19.82 0.78
CA ALA A 242 -16.04 20.19 1.12
C ALA A 242 -17.04 19.05 0.90
N GLU A 243 -17.00 18.37 -0.25
CA GLU A 243 -17.88 17.23 -0.57
C GLU A 243 -17.73 16.07 0.44
N ARG A 244 -16.51 15.88 0.97
CA ARG A 244 -16.18 14.76 1.86
C ARG A 244 -16.19 15.12 3.34
N GLY A 245 -16.51 16.36 3.70
CA GLY A 245 -16.47 16.82 5.09
C GLY A 245 -15.06 16.85 5.71
N MET A 246 -14.02 17.07 4.91
CA MET A 246 -12.61 17.10 5.35
C MET A 246 -12.25 18.50 5.85
N ALA A 247 -12.75 18.87 7.03
CA ALA A 247 -12.72 20.24 7.54
C ALA A 247 -11.28 20.74 7.84
N GLU A 248 -10.39 19.88 8.35
CA GLU A 248 -9.01 20.29 8.66
C GLU A 248 -8.23 20.59 7.36
N CYS A 249 -8.35 19.71 6.36
CA CYS A 249 -7.77 19.91 5.03
C CYS A 249 -8.35 21.14 4.34
N ALA A 250 -9.67 21.37 4.44
CA ALA A 250 -10.29 22.56 3.86
C ALA A 250 -9.72 23.85 4.49
N THR A 251 -9.52 23.85 5.80
CA THR A 251 -8.90 24.97 6.53
C THR A 251 -7.47 25.22 6.03
N VAL A 252 -6.63 24.19 6.00
CA VAL A 252 -5.25 24.32 5.51
C VAL A 252 -5.21 24.74 4.03
N LEU A 253 -6.09 24.21 3.19
CA LEU A 253 -6.17 24.61 1.77
C LEU A 253 -6.51 26.11 1.64
N LEU A 254 -7.47 26.62 2.42
CA LEU A 254 -7.81 28.04 2.43
C LEU A 254 -6.64 28.91 2.92
N GLU A 255 -5.96 28.50 4.00
CA GLU A 255 -4.74 29.17 4.49
C GLU A 255 -3.63 29.22 3.44
N LYS A 256 -3.51 28.15 2.62
CA LYS A 256 -2.53 28.05 1.54
C LYS A 256 -3.00 28.65 0.21
N GLY A 257 -4.14 29.37 0.19
CA GLY A 257 -4.59 30.15 -0.97
C GLY A 257 -5.54 29.44 -1.93
N ALA A 258 -6.27 28.42 -1.46
CA ALA A 258 -7.32 27.80 -2.27
C ALA A 258 -8.47 28.77 -2.57
N GLN A 259 -8.97 28.74 -3.80
CA GLN A 259 -10.02 29.65 -4.26
C GLN A 259 -11.39 29.18 -3.80
N LEU A 260 -11.97 29.87 -2.82
CA LEU A 260 -13.31 29.56 -2.28
C LEU A 260 -14.43 29.69 -3.32
N ARG A 261 -14.24 30.54 -4.33
CA ARG A 261 -15.24 30.83 -5.38
C ARG A 261 -15.19 29.85 -6.55
N ASP A 262 -14.22 28.94 -6.57
CA ASP A 262 -14.19 27.91 -7.60
C ASP A 262 -15.45 27.04 -7.55
N ARG A 263 -15.91 26.65 -8.74
CA ARG A 263 -17.09 25.82 -8.91
C ARG A 263 -16.72 24.49 -9.54
N ALA A 264 -17.42 23.46 -9.09
CA ALA A 264 -17.46 22.16 -9.73
C ALA A 264 -18.21 22.25 -11.08
N PRO A 265 -18.12 21.22 -11.95
CA PRO A 265 -18.76 21.25 -13.26
C PRO A 265 -20.28 21.42 -13.23
N ASP A 266 -20.92 20.99 -12.14
CA ASP A 266 -22.34 21.17 -11.86
C ASP A 266 -22.69 22.58 -11.31
N LEU A 267 -21.71 23.50 -11.33
CA LEU A 267 -21.78 24.85 -10.79
C LEU A 267 -21.86 24.93 -9.25
N SER A 268 -21.77 23.80 -8.54
CA SER A 268 -21.72 23.78 -7.08
C SER A 268 -20.43 24.42 -6.58
N SER A 269 -20.54 25.35 -5.62
CA SER A 269 -19.38 25.87 -4.90
C SER A 269 -19.01 24.96 -3.72
N ALA A 270 -17.86 25.20 -3.10
CA ALA A 270 -17.45 24.47 -1.89
C ALA A 270 -18.51 24.58 -0.79
N LEU A 271 -19.17 25.72 -0.63
CA LEU A 271 -20.26 25.89 0.35
C LEU A 271 -21.48 25.03 0.04
N HIS A 272 -21.90 24.94 -1.23
CA HIS A 272 -23.01 24.07 -1.63
C HIS A 272 -22.69 22.60 -1.31
N LEU A 273 -21.48 22.16 -1.66
CA LEU A 273 -21.02 20.79 -1.40
C LEU A 273 -20.91 20.49 0.10
N ALA A 274 -20.41 21.43 0.90
CA ALA A 274 -20.31 21.28 2.35
C ALA A 274 -21.69 21.11 3.00
N VAL A 275 -22.68 21.94 2.64
CA VAL A 275 -24.05 21.83 3.17
C VAL A 275 -24.72 20.51 2.75
N MET A 276 -24.48 20.04 1.52
CA MET A 276 -24.99 18.72 1.09
C MET A 276 -24.31 17.55 1.80
N SER A 277 -23.02 17.69 2.16
CA SER A 277 -22.27 16.68 2.90
C SER A 277 -22.64 16.62 4.39
N ASP A 278 -23.11 17.74 4.97
CA ASP A 278 -23.44 17.91 6.39
C ASP A 278 -24.92 17.58 6.72
N SER A 279 -25.58 16.77 5.88
CA SER A 279 -26.89 16.19 6.22
C SER A 279 -26.68 14.87 6.96
N PRO A 280 -26.86 14.84 8.29
CA PRO A 280 -28.15 14.40 8.83
C PRO A 280 -28.57 15.18 10.10
N SER A 281 -29.83 15.61 10.19
CA SER A 281 -30.43 16.08 11.46
C SER A 281 -29.72 17.26 12.15
N LEU A 282 -29.59 18.40 11.47
CA LEU A 282 -29.22 19.69 12.11
C LEU A 282 -30.25 20.77 11.75
N TYR A 283 -31.46 20.61 12.28
CA TYR A 283 -32.25 21.76 12.71
C TYR A 283 -32.02 21.90 14.22
N PRO A 284 -31.37 22.96 14.71
CA PRO A 284 -31.67 23.44 16.04
C PRO A 284 -33.07 24.07 15.99
N ASN A 285 -33.88 23.78 17.02
CA ASN A 285 -35.15 24.43 17.30
C ASN A 285 -35.03 25.95 17.34
#